data_AF-A0A7L1CZ29-F1
#
_entry.id   AF-A0A7L1CZ29-F1
#
_cell.length_a   1.000
_cell.length_b   1.000
_cell.length_c   1.000
_cell.angle_alpha   90.00
_cell.angle_beta   90.00
_cell.angle_gamma   90.00
#
_symmetry.space_group_name_H-M   'P 1'
#
loop_
_entity.id
_entity.type
_entity.pdbx_description
1 polymer ?
#
loop_
_entity_poly.entity_id
_entity_poly.type
_entity_poly.pdbx_seq_one_letter_code
_entity_poly.pdbx_strand_id
1 'polypeptide(L)'
;QWDFGTIQTVDPWGTEWGRRFRGGLRRWNMTVQWWLAAYVHRRAPRNYPLLRNACTMLASAYWHGLHGGQHLAFLSVPLWLAAEAAAEGALGRYFGEPLERLRGRRGALLRGAQWFLKMRAFEYLSMGFVLRGARDTLRFWASVHFCLHLLPL
;
A
#
# COMPACT_ATOMS: atom_id res chain seq x y z
N GLN A 1 9.57 3.98 -32.68
CA GLN A 1 8.25 3.38 -32.40
C GLN A 1 7.64 4.14 -31.24
N TRP A 2 6.38 4.54 -31.35
CA TRP A 2 5.64 5.12 -30.23
C TRP A 2 5.15 3.98 -29.34
N ASP A 3 5.40 4.04 -28.03
CA ASP A 3 4.80 3.12 -27.08
C ASP A 3 3.61 3.80 -26.37
N PHE A 4 2.63 2.99 -25.96
CA PHE A 4 1.41 3.43 -25.29
C PHE A 4 1.53 3.40 -23.75
N GLY A 5 2.75 3.31 -23.21
CA GLY A 5 3.01 3.20 -21.78
C GLY A 5 2.51 4.40 -20.97
N THR A 6 2.36 5.58 -21.60
CA THR A 6 1.81 6.78 -20.96
C THR A 6 0.30 6.73 -20.72
N ILE A 7 -0.45 5.95 -21.51
CA ILE A 7 -1.89 5.73 -21.32
C ILE A 7 -2.18 4.46 -20.51
N GLN A 8 -1.16 3.65 -20.22
CA GLN A 8 -1.33 2.46 -19.40
C GLN A 8 -1.63 2.85 -17.95
N THR A 9 -2.85 2.56 -17.51
CA THR A 9 -3.34 2.92 -16.17
C THR A 9 -3.04 1.85 -15.13
N VAL A 10 -2.92 0.58 -15.53
CA VAL A 10 -2.67 -0.54 -14.61
C VAL A 10 -1.66 -1.50 -15.22
N ASP A 11 -0.74 -2.00 -14.39
CA ASP A 11 0.05 -3.20 -14.66
C ASP A 11 -0.47 -4.34 -13.77
N PRO A 12 -1.33 -5.23 -14.29
CA PRO A 12 -1.95 -6.29 -13.50
C PRO A 12 -0.90 -7.27 -12.94
N TRP A 13 0.10 -7.65 -13.74
CA TRP A 13 1.13 -8.59 -13.33
C TRP A 13 2.06 -8.03 -12.27
N GLY A 14 2.54 -6.81 -12.43
CA GLY A 14 3.35 -6.18 -11.41
C GLY A 14 2.56 -5.81 -10.15
N THR A 15 1.23 -5.67 -10.24
CA THR A 15 0.36 -5.44 -9.07
C THR A 15 0.11 -6.74 -8.31
N GLU A 16 -0.18 -7.83 -9.01
CA GLU A 16 -0.54 -9.12 -8.43
C GLU A 16 0.68 -9.85 -7.86
N TRP A 17 1.73 -10.00 -8.66
CA TRP A 17 2.96 -10.72 -8.29
C TRP A 17 4.01 -9.85 -7.62
N GLY A 18 3.77 -8.53 -7.56
CA GLY A 18 4.62 -7.61 -6.84
C GLY A 18 4.63 -7.94 -5.34
N ARG A 19 5.81 -8.24 -4.80
CA ARG A 19 5.98 -8.53 -3.36
C ARG A 19 5.66 -7.34 -2.47
N ARG A 20 6.07 -6.13 -2.88
CA ARG A 20 5.97 -4.93 -2.04
C ARG A 20 4.60 -4.27 -2.19
N PHE A 21 4.00 -3.89 -1.07
CA PHE A 21 2.78 -3.09 -0.98
C PHE A 21 2.94 -1.75 -1.69
N ARG A 22 4.04 -1.03 -1.43
CA ARG A 22 4.39 0.20 -2.17
C ARG A 22 4.50 -0.03 -3.68
N GLY A 23 5.03 -1.18 -4.08
CA GLY A 23 5.18 -1.57 -5.48
C GLY A 23 3.83 -1.78 -6.16
N GLY A 24 2.94 -2.53 -5.51
CA GLY A 24 1.58 -2.75 -5.99
C GLY A 24 0.80 -1.45 -6.15
N LEU A 25 0.86 -0.55 -5.17
CA LEU A 25 0.18 0.75 -5.23
C LEU A 25 0.64 1.62 -6.40
N ARG A 26 1.93 1.59 -6.74
CA ARG A 26 2.47 2.40 -7.86
C ARG A 26 2.05 1.89 -9.23
N ARG A 27 1.69 0.60 -9.34
CA ARG A 27 1.30 -0.08 -10.57
C ARG A 27 -0.21 -0.15 -10.77
N TRP A 28 -0.96 0.20 -9.73
CA TRP A 28 -2.41 0.36 -9.75
C TRP A 28 -2.76 1.84 -9.97
N ASN A 29 -3.55 2.15 -11.01
CA ASN A 29 -3.90 3.52 -11.38
C ASN A 29 -2.68 4.44 -11.56
N MET A 30 -1.71 4.00 -12.36
CA MET A 30 -0.41 4.63 -12.62
C MET A 30 -0.53 6.12 -12.99
N THR A 31 -1.52 6.49 -13.81
CA THR A 31 -1.76 7.90 -14.21
C THR A 31 -2.20 8.76 -13.02
N VAL A 32 -3.08 8.23 -12.16
CA VAL A 32 -3.50 8.90 -10.91
C VAL A 32 -2.34 8.96 -9.92
N GLN A 33 -1.56 7.89 -9.79
CA GLN A 33 -0.36 7.87 -8.95
C GLN A 33 0.66 8.93 -9.40
N TRP A 34 0.85 9.09 -10.71
CA TRP A 34 1.70 10.13 -11.26
C TRP A 34 1.14 11.53 -10.92
N TRP A 35 -0.16 11.76 -11.11
CA TRP A 35 -0.80 13.03 -10.77
C TRP A 35 -0.68 13.35 -9.27
N LEU A 36 -0.97 12.39 -8.39
CA LEU A 36 -0.79 12.53 -6.95
C LEU A 36 0.66 12.84 -6.60
N ALA A 37 1.63 12.15 -7.22
CA ALA A 37 3.04 12.39 -6.98
C ALA A 37 3.47 13.80 -7.41
N ALA A 38 3.06 14.23 -8.61
CA ALA A 38 3.46 15.50 -9.21
C ALA A 38 2.83 16.71 -8.51
N TYR A 39 1.54 16.63 -8.16
CA TYR A 39 0.77 17.80 -7.73
C TYR A 39 0.43 17.83 -6.25
N VAL A 40 0.32 16.69 -5.58
CA VAL A 40 -0.05 16.63 -4.15
C VAL A 40 1.16 16.30 -3.29
N HIS A 41 1.77 15.14 -3.53
CA HIS A 41 2.86 14.61 -2.71
C HIS A 41 4.09 15.53 -2.69
N ARG A 42 4.44 16.19 -3.81
CA ARG A 42 5.55 17.14 -3.88
C ARG A 42 5.35 18.41 -3.06
N ARG A 43 4.09 18.79 -2.81
CA ARG A 43 3.70 20.00 -2.05
C ARG A 43 3.46 19.72 -0.56
N ALA A 44 3.26 18.46 -0.18
CA ALA A 44 3.08 18.05 1.21
C ALA A 44 4.38 18.17 2.05
N PRO A 45 4.27 18.24 3.40
CA PRO A 45 5.41 18.50 4.28
C PRO A 45 6.57 17.51 4.08
N ARG A 46 7.77 18.00 3.75
CA ARG A 46 8.93 17.14 3.43
C ARG A 46 9.56 16.48 4.65
N ASN A 47 9.52 17.15 5.80
CA ASN A 47 10.20 16.72 7.02
C ASN A 47 9.49 15.56 7.73
N TYR A 48 8.25 15.26 7.34
CA TYR A 48 7.41 14.24 7.99
C TYR A 48 6.88 13.24 6.95
N PRO A 49 7.64 12.19 6.60
CA PRO A 49 7.26 11.25 5.53
C PRO A 49 5.90 10.59 5.71
N LEU A 50 5.53 10.24 6.95
CA LEU A 50 4.23 9.65 7.26
C LEU A 50 3.09 10.65 7.00
N LEU A 51 3.22 11.87 7.53
CA LEU A 51 2.24 12.94 7.31
C LEU A 51 2.13 13.28 5.82
N ARG A 52 3.25 13.30 5.11
CA ARG A 52 3.31 13.51 3.66
C ARG A 52 2.51 12.46 2.89
N ASN A 53 2.68 11.19 3.24
CA ASN A 53 1.90 10.09 2.67
C ASN A 53 0.43 10.20 3.04
N ALA A 54 0.11 10.56 4.29
CA ALA A 54 -1.26 10.76 4.76
C ALA A 54 -1.98 11.89 4.02
N CYS A 55 -1.35 13.06 3.82
CA CYS A 55 -1.91 14.13 3.00
C CYS A 55 -2.18 13.66 1.56
N THR A 56 -1.28 12.87 0.98
CA THR A 56 -1.43 12.33 -0.37
C THR A 56 -2.63 11.38 -0.45
N MET A 57 -2.75 10.47 0.52
CA MET A 57 -3.83 9.49 0.57
C MET A 57 -5.17 10.13 0.95
N LEU A 58 -5.17 11.20 1.75
CA LEU A 58 -6.37 11.98 2.04
C LEU A 58 -6.90 12.66 0.78
N ALA A 59 -6.02 13.27 -0.03
CA ALA A 59 -6.40 13.83 -1.32
C ALA A 59 -6.94 12.75 -2.28
N SER A 60 -6.30 11.57 -2.30
CA SER A 60 -6.80 10.40 -3.05
C SER A 60 -8.20 9.99 -2.58
N ALA A 61 -8.42 9.92 -1.27
CA ALA A 61 -9.73 9.58 -0.71
C ALA A 61 -10.80 10.60 -1.09
N TYR A 62 -10.49 11.89 -0.98
CA TYR A 62 -11.39 12.95 -1.40
C TYR A 62 -11.76 12.86 -2.89
N TRP A 63 -10.79 12.53 -3.76
CA TRP A 63 -11.04 12.31 -5.18
C TRP A 63 -11.99 11.13 -5.45
N HIS A 64 -11.98 10.09 -4.60
CA HIS A 64 -12.91 8.95 -4.70
C HIS A 64 -14.32 9.24 -4.16
N GLY A 65 -14.50 10.32 -3.41
CA GLY A 65 -15.78 10.76 -2.83
C GLY A 65 -15.75 10.91 -1.30
N LEU A 66 -16.86 11.41 -0.74
CA LEU A 66 -17.02 11.62 0.70
C LEU A 66 -17.61 10.38 1.41
N HIS A 67 -17.03 9.21 1.15
CA HIS A 67 -17.45 7.96 1.78
C HIS A 67 -16.50 7.59 2.90
N GLY A 68 -17.03 7.47 4.11
CA GLY A 68 -16.23 7.21 5.32
C GLY A 68 -15.35 5.96 5.22
N GLY A 69 -15.84 4.88 4.60
CA GLY A 69 -15.07 3.65 4.39
C GLY A 69 -13.85 3.83 3.47
N GLN A 70 -13.98 4.67 2.43
CA GLN A 70 -12.86 5.00 1.53
C GLN A 70 -11.80 5.81 2.26
N HIS A 71 -12.20 6.80 3.06
CA HIS A 71 -11.27 7.56 3.90
C HIS A 71 -10.50 6.67 4.87
N LEU A 72 -11.18 5.74 5.54
CA LEU A 72 -10.54 4.78 6.43
C LEU A 72 -9.52 3.90 5.69
N ALA A 73 -9.87 3.36 4.52
CA ALA A 73 -8.97 2.54 3.72
C ALA A 73 -7.72 3.30 3.28
N PHE A 74 -7.91 4.49 2.70
CA PHE A 74 -6.79 5.33 2.25
C PHE A 74 -5.91 5.82 3.39
N LEU A 75 -6.48 6.23 4.53
CA LEU A 75 -5.68 6.67 5.67
C LEU A 75 -4.93 5.53 6.37
N SER A 76 -5.29 4.27 6.09
CA SER A 76 -4.52 3.10 6.53
C SER A 76 -3.31 2.80 5.64
N VAL A 77 -3.29 3.27 4.39
CA VAL A 77 -2.17 3.06 3.44
C VAL A 77 -0.83 3.61 3.95
N PRO A 78 -0.72 4.84 4.49
CA PRO A 78 0.54 5.36 5.02
C PRO A 78 1.12 4.51 6.15
N LEU A 79 0.27 3.91 6.99
CA LEU A 79 0.68 3.02 8.08
C LEU A 79 1.30 1.75 7.51
N TRP A 80 0.65 1.13 6.52
CA TRP A 80 1.19 -0.02 5.79
C TRP A 80 2.51 0.29 5.08
N LEU A 81 2.63 1.45 4.45
CA LEU A 81 3.87 1.89 3.80
C LEU A 81 5.02 2.11 4.80
N ALA A 82 4.71 2.56 6.02
CA ALA A 82 5.69 2.75 7.07
C ALA A 82 6.12 1.41 7.69
N ALA A 83 5.15 0.53 7.93
CA ALA A 83 5.38 -0.80 8.47
C ALA A 83 6.19 -1.68 7.51
N GLU A 84 5.84 -1.72 6.21
CA GLU A 84 6.64 -2.41 5.19
C GLU A 84 8.10 -1.92 5.20
N ALA A 85 8.32 -0.60 5.25
CA ALA A 85 9.65 -0.03 5.28
C ALA A 85 10.42 -0.39 6.57
N ALA A 86 9.73 -0.43 7.71
CA ALA A 86 10.31 -0.82 8.99
C ALA A 86 10.68 -2.30 9.00
N ALA A 87 9.81 -3.18 8.49
CA ALA A 87 10.02 -4.61 8.40
C ALA A 87 11.18 -4.94 7.45
N GLU A 88 11.21 -4.37 6.24
CA GLU A 88 12.35 -4.55 5.32
C GLU A 88 13.66 -4.05 5.94
N GLY A 89 13.61 -2.91 6.65
CA GLY A 89 14.77 -2.37 7.36
C GLY A 89 15.23 -3.21 8.55
N ALA A 90 14.32 -3.88 9.26
CA ALA A 90 14.63 -4.77 10.37
C ALA A 90 15.19 -6.10 9.86
N LEU A 91 14.58 -6.71 8.84
CA LEU A 91 15.07 -7.91 8.19
C LEU A 91 16.45 -7.69 7.58
N GLY A 92 16.65 -6.56 6.90
CA GLY A 92 17.95 -6.19 6.33
C GLY A 92 19.05 -6.07 7.39
N ARG A 93 18.73 -5.50 8.57
CA ARG A 93 19.66 -5.43 9.71
C ARG A 93 19.94 -6.80 10.32
N TYR A 94 18.91 -7.65 10.44
CA TYR A 94 19.03 -8.98 11.02
C TYR A 94 19.86 -9.94 10.16
N PHE A 95 19.67 -9.90 8.83
CA PHE A 95 20.39 -10.78 7.90
C PHE A 95 21.69 -10.18 7.35
N GLY A 96 21.95 -8.89 7.58
CA GLY A 96 23.09 -8.18 7.02
C GLY A 96 22.97 -7.85 5.52
N GLU A 97 21.89 -8.29 4.86
CA GLU A 97 21.61 -8.00 3.46
C GLU A 97 20.10 -7.78 3.23
N PRO A 98 19.72 -7.00 2.21
CA PRO A 98 18.32 -6.82 1.82
C PRO A 98 17.63 -8.15 1.48
N LEU A 99 16.34 -8.26 1.79
CA LEU A 99 15.55 -9.48 1.56
C LEU A 99 15.54 -9.94 0.08
N GLU A 100 15.73 -9.02 -0.86
CA GLU A 100 15.85 -9.32 -2.29
C GLU A 100 17.08 -10.17 -2.61
N ARG A 101 18.16 -9.97 -1.86
CA ARG A 101 19.45 -10.65 -2.06
C ARG A 101 19.55 -11.95 -1.27
N LEU A 102 18.72 -12.12 -0.25
CA LEU A 102 18.73 -13.31 0.61
C LEU A 102 18.42 -14.59 -0.20
N ARG A 103 19.42 -15.46 -0.35
CA ARG A 103 19.33 -16.71 -1.13
C ARG A 103 18.80 -17.87 -0.28
N GLY A 104 18.44 -18.96 -0.96
CA GLY A 104 17.99 -20.21 -0.33
C GLY A 104 16.52 -20.21 0.10
N ARG A 105 16.12 -21.32 0.74
CA ARG A 105 14.72 -21.59 1.12
C ARG A 105 14.15 -20.51 2.06
N ARG A 106 14.95 -20.04 3.02
CA ARG A 106 14.52 -19.00 3.98
C ARG A 106 14.17 -17.69 3.27
N GLY A 107 15.01 -17.22 2.36
CA GLY A 107 14.73 -16.03 1.56
C GLY A 107 13.49 -16.17 0.69
N ALA A 108 13.29 -17.34 0.07
CA ALA A 108 12.09 -17.62 -0.70
C ALA A 108 10.82 -17.59 0.16
N LEU A 109 10.85 -18.22 1.34
CA LEU A 109 9.73 -18.23 2.30
C LEU A 109 9.38 -16.82 2.78
N LEU A 110 10.37 -16.01 3.16
CA LEU A 110 10.14 -14.64 3.62
C LEU A 110 9.57 -13.75 2.51
N ARG A 111 10.07 -13.89 1.27
CA ARG A 111 9.51 -13.16 0.11
C ARG A 111 8.08 -13.61 -0.20
N GLY A 112 7.79 -14.90 -0.11
CA GLY A 112 6.45 -15.46 -0.27
C GLY A 112 5.50 -14.97 0.82
N ALA A 113 5.95 -14.95 2.07
CA ALA A 113 5.19 -14.43 3.20
C ALA A 113 4.86 -12.94 3.03
N GLN A 114 5.84 -12.12 2.62
CA GLN A 114 5.59 -10.70 2.37
C GLN A 114 4.62 -10.46 1.21
N TRP A 115 4.74 -11.22 0.11
CA TRP A 115 3.78 -11.16 -0.98
C TRP A 115 2.37 -11.54 -0.50
N PHE A 116 2.25 -12.62 0.27
CA PHE A 116 0.97 -13.07 0.83
C PHE A 116 0.34 -11.99 1.72
N LEU A 117 1.11 -11.41 2.63
CA LEU A 117 0.67 -10.32 3.50
C LEU A 117 0.24 -9.09 2.71
N LYS A 118 1.00 -8.71 1.67
CA LYS A 118 0.63 -7.64 0.74
C LYS A 118 -0.72 -7.90 0.06
N MET A 119 -0.98 -9.12 -0.40
CA MET A 119 -2.27 -9.50 -0.99
C MET A 119 -3.42 -9.39 0.02
N ARG A 120 -3.24 -9.91 1.24
CA ARG A 120 -4.22 -9.80 2.32
C ARG A 120 -4.50 -8.35 2.70
N ALA A 121 -3.47 -7.51 2.75
CA ALA A 121 -3.61 -6.08 2.99
C ALA A 121 -4.46 -5.40 1.90
N PHE A 122 -4.23 -5.72 0.63
CA PHE A 122 -5.00 -5.17 -0.49
C PHE A 122 -6.48 -5.53 -0.38
N GLU A 123 -6.80 -6.81 -0.15
CA GLU A 123 -8.18 -7.27 0.01
C GLU A 123 -8.87 -6.61 1.20
N TYR A 124 -8.17 -6.55 2.34
CA TYR A 124 -8.68 -5.99 3.58
C TYR A 124 -8.97 -4.49 3.49
N LEU A 125 -8.08 -3.72 2.85
CA LEU A 125 -8.31 -2.30 2.61
C LEU A 125 -9.38 -2.06 1.54
N SER A 126 -9.50 -2.96 0.55
CA SER A 126 -10.54 -2.89 -0.49
C SER A 126 -11.95 -2.97 0.09
N MET A 127 -12.14 -3.62 1.24
CA MET A 127 -13.45 -3.65 1.92
C MET A 127 -13.96 -2.26 2.30
N GLY A 128 -13.08 -1.27 2.53
CA GLY A 128 -13.50 0.12 2.74
C GLY A 128 -14.15 0.74 1.50
N PHE A 129 -13.74 0.32 0.30
CA PHE A 129 -14.34 0.74 -0.97
C PHE A 129 -15.64 0.01 -1.26
N VAL A 130 -15.71 -1.29 -0.93
CA VAL A 130 -16.91 -2.11 -1.14
C VAL A 130 -18.04 -1.67 -0.22
N LEU A 131 -17.76 -1.51 1.09
CA LEU A 131 -18.79 -1.20 2.09
C LEU A 131 -19.18 0.29 2.09
N ARG A 132 -18.28 1.19 1.67
CA ARG A 132 -18.44 2.66 1.61
C ARG A 132 -18.72 3.36 2.95
N GLY A 133 -19.53 2.81 3.85
CA GLY A 133 -19.86 3.36 5.15
C GLY A 133 -18.78 3.10 6.19
N ALA A 134 -18.33 4.14 6.90
CA ALA A 134 -17.30 4.01 7.93
C ALA A 134 -17.68 3.01 9.04
N ARG A 135 -18.94 3.03 9.48
CA ARG A 135 -19.43 2.14 10.54
C ARG A 135 -19.35 0.67 10.12
N ASP A 136 -19.75 0.36 8.89
CA ASP A 136 -19.77 -1.02 8.39
C ASP A 136 -18.35 -1.52 8.11
N THR A 137 -17.48 -0.67 7.57
CA THR A 137 -16.04 -0.96 7.45
C THR A 137 -15.41 -1.25 8.81
N LEU A 138 -15.67 -0.44 9.83
CA LEU A 138 -15.13 -0.65 11.17
C LEU A 138 -15.68 -1.92 11.83
N ARG A 139 -16.96 -2.25 11.63
CA ARG A 139 -17.54 -3.52 12.10
C ARG A 139 -16.88 -4.73 11.45
N PHE A 140 -16.68 -4.68 10.13
CA PHE A 140 -15.98 -5.74 9.41
C PHE A 140 -14.55 -5.90 9.93
N TRP A 141 -13.80 -4.79 10.06
CA TRP A 141 -12.45 -4.81 10.61
C TRP A 141 -12.40 -5.31 12.05
N ALA A 142 -13.38 -4.96 12.88
CA ALA A 142 -13.52 -5.49 14.23
C ALA A 142 -13.80 -6.99 14.26
N SER A 143 -14.60 -7.53 13.32
CA SER A 143 -14.86 -8.98 13.23
C SER A 143 -13.64 -9.81 12.87
N VAL A 144 -12.61 -9.18 12.28
CA VAL A 144 -11.30 -9.81 12.04
C VAL A 144 -10.22 -9.27 13.00
N HIS A 145 -10.65 -8.69 14.12
CA HIS A 145 -9.80 -8.19 15.21
C HIS A 145 -8.74 -7.18 14.78
N PHE A 146 -9.00 -6.40 13.72
CA PHE A 146 -8.04 -5.46 13.14
C PHE A 146 -6.67 -6.10 12.83
N CYS A 147 -6.65 -7.40 12.53
CA CYS A 147 -5.43 -8.19 12.44
C CYS A 147 -4.38 -7.58 11.49
N LEU A 148 -4.81 -7.01 10.37
CA LEU A 148 -3.97 -6.40 9.35
C LEU A 148 -3.65 -4.91 9.63
N HIS A 149 -4.26 -4.29 10.63
CA HIS A 149 -3.74 -3.02 11.18
C HIS A 149 -2.67 -3.25 12.24
N LEU A 150 -2.74 -4.38 12.96
CA LEU A 150 -1.84 -4.72 14.07
C LEU A 150 -0.62 -5.55 13.63
N LEU A 151 -0.75 -6.36 12.56
CA LEU A 151 0.32 -7.14 11.96
C LEU A 151 0.64 -6.69 10.53
N PRO A 152 1.07 -5.43 10.31
CA PRO A 152 1.66 -5.05 9.05
C PRO A 152 3.12 -5.54 9.04
N LEU A 153 3.32 -6.79 8.63
CA LEU A 153 4.64 -7.39 8.40
C LEU A 153 5.16 -7.04 7.00
#